data_AF-A0A842P3Q0-F1
#
_entry.id   AF-A0A842P3Q0-F1
#
_cell.length_a   1.000
_cell.length_b   1.000
_cell.length_c   1.000
_cell.angle_alpha   90.00
_cell.angle_beta   90.00
_cell.angle_gamma   90.00
#
_symmetry.space_group_name_H-M   'P 1'
#
loop_
_entity.id
_entity.type
_entity.pdbx_description
1 polymer ?
#
loop_
_entity_poly.entity_id
_entity_poly.type
_entity_poly.pdbx_seq_one_letter_code
_entity_poly.pdbx_strand_id
1 'polypeptide(L)'
;MLYLGNLPMRVGAFHPMGTNDIVLNRKLIDAAAKTEPKWKAYVFSILLHEYLHTLGYVDEKQVRSLTYRICLDNFGRGHYIVEAAATGPWVNLSPEAFESLGEEMDLERVPDFERIDSGYII
;
A
#
# COMPACT_ATOMS: atom_id res chain seq x y z
N MET A 1 2.24 0.02 -13.12
CA MET A 1 1.13 0.98 -13.10
C MET A 1 0.33 0.85 -11.80
N LEU A 2 -0.43 1.86 -11.39
CA LEU A 2 -1.29 1.76 -10.20
C LEU A 2 -2.74 1.49 -10.58
N TYR A 3 -3.35 0.53 -9.88
CA TYR A 3 -4.76 0.18 -9.98
C TYR A 3 -5.42 0.22 -8.60
N LEU A 4 -6.70 0.57 -8.57
CA LEU A 4 -7.60 0.37 -7.43
C LEU A 4 -8.47 -0.85 -7.72
N GLY A 5 -8.52 -1.79 -6.79
CA GLY A 5 -9.35 -2.99 -6.89
C GLY A 5 -10.20 -3.20 -5.65
N ASN A 6 -11.37 -3.82 -5.83
CA ASN A 6 -12.17 -4.32 -4.70
C ASN A 6 -11.59 -5.66 -4.24
N LEU A 7 -10.75 -5.64 -3.20
CA LEU A 7 -10.06 -6.83 -2.69
C LEU A 7 -10.60 -7.23 -1.30
N PRO A 8 -10.41 -8.48 -0.87
CA PRO A 8 -10.72 -8.89 0.51
C PRO A 8 -10.04 -7.95 1.51
N MET A 9 -10.74 -7.55 2.57
CA MET A 9 -10.23 -6.55 3.53
C MET A 9 -8.92 -6.96 4.23
N ARG A 10 -8.57 -8.25 4.24
CA ARG A 10 -7.26 -8.78 4.69
C ARG A 10 -6.09 -8.49 3.74
N VAL A 11 -6.35 -8.02 2.53
CA VAL A 11 -5.35 -7.69 1.50
C VAL A 11 -5.29 -6.18 1.38
N GLY A 12 -4.13 -5.59 1.63
CA GLY A 12 -3.94 -4.13 1.53
C GLY A 12 -3.63 -3.69 0.11
N ALA A 13 -2.76 -4.46 -0.53
CA ALA A 13 -2.45 -4.39 -1.93
C ALA A 13 -1.86 -5.72 -2.38
N PHE A 14 -1.60 -5.85 -3.67
CA PHE A 14 -0.67 -6.84 -4.17
C PHE A 14 0.03 -6.36 -5.43
N HIS A 15 1.22 -6.91 -5.64
CA HIS A 15 1.98 -6.81 -6.87
C HIS A 15 1.95 -8.15 -7.64
N PRO A 16 1.38 -8.21 -8.86
CA PRO A 16 1.51 -9.39 -9.71
C PRO A 16 2.97 -9.59 -10.15
N MET A 17 3.55 -10.72 -9.78
CA MET A 17 4.94 -11.06 -10.09
C MET A 17 5.24 -10.93 -11.59
N GLY A 18 6.37 -10.28 -11.92
CA GLY A 18 6.83 -10.10 -13.31
C GLY A 18 6.16 -8.94 -14.05
N THR A 19 5.37 -8.12 -13.35
CA THR A 19 4.83 -6.85 -13.87
C THR A 19 5.49 -5.66 -13.15
N ASN A 20 5.03 -4.44 -13.41
CA ASN A 20 5.29 -3.27 -12.54
C ASN A 20 3.98 -2.78 -11.90
N ASP A 21 2.96 -3.64 -11.85
CA ASP A 21 1.61 -3.25 -11.47
C ASP A 21 1.42 -3.37 -9.97
N ILE A 22 0.79 -2.38 -9.37
CA ILE A 22 0.40 -2.36 -7.97
C ILE A 22 -1.12 -2.25 -7.95
N VAL A 23 -1.79 -3.19 -7.28
CA VAL A 23 -3.24 -3.14 -7.10
C VAL A 23 -3.51 -2.84 -5.63
N LEU A 24 -3.96 -1.62 -5.33
CA LEU A 24 -4.38 -1.21 -4.00
C LEU A 24 -5.83 -1.63 -3.72
N ASN A 25 -6.11 -2.01 -2.47
CA ASN A 25 -7.48 -2.32 -2.06
C ASN A 25 -8.29 -1.04 -1.81
N ARG A 26 -9.18 -0.70 -2.75
CA ARG A 26 -10.08 0.46 -2.66
C ARG A 26 -10.92 0.43 -1.38
N LYS A 27 -11.52 -0.74 -1.06
CA LYS A 27 -12.40 -0.90 0.10
C LYS A 27 -11.66 -0.63 1.41
N LEU A 28 -10.42 -1.09 1.51
CA LEU A 28 -9.58 -0.86 2.67
C LEU A 28 -9.24 0.61 2.85
N ILE A 29 -8.85 1.27 1.75
CA ILE A 29 -8.50 2.69 1.77
C ILE A 29 -9.72 3.53 2.14
N ASP A 30 -10.89 3.25 1.55
CA ASP A 30 -12.13 3.97 1.85
C ASP A 30 -12.58 3.77 3.30
N ALA A 31 -12.41 2.55 3.84
CA ALA A 31 -12.70 2.28 5.25
C ALA A 31 -11.72 3.05 6.16
N ALA A 32 -10.42 2.96 5.89
CA ALA A 32 -9.40 3.66 6.66
C ALA A 32 -9.58 5.19 6.59
N ALA A 33 -9.95 5.74 5.43
CA ALA A 33 -10.17 7.17 5.27
C ALA A 33 -11.34 7.72 6.10
N LYS A 34 -12.33 6.87 6.42
CA LYS A 34 -13.46 7.25 7.27
C LYS A 34 -13.14 7.16 8.76
N THR A 35 -12.26 6.25 9.16
CA THR A 35 -12.03 5.92 10.57
C THR A 35 -10.71 6.46 11.13
N GLU A 36 -9.71 6.66 10.28
CA GLU A 36 -8.35 7.03 10.68
C GLU A 36 -7.93 8.37 10.05
N PRO A 37 -7.75 9.44 10.85
CA PRO A 37 -7.26 10.72 10.36
C PRO A 37 -5.94 10.64 9.58
N LYS A 38 -5.11 9.63 9.88
CA LYS A 38 -3.79 9.42 9.28
C LYS A 38 -3.76 8.35 8.19
N TRP A 39 -4.91 7.98 7.60
CA TRP A 39 -5.01 6.90 6.59
C TRP A 39 -4.01 7.02 5.43
N LYS A 40 -3.64 8.25 5.03
CA LYS A 40 -2.64 8.49 3.99
C LYS A 40 -1.26 7.90 4.32
N ALA A 41 -0.91 7.82 5.60
CA ALA A 41 0.33 7.19 6.06
C ALA A 41 0.31 5.68 5.78
N TYR A 42 -0.84 5.02 5.92
CA TYR A 42 -1.01 3.62 5.54
C TYR A 42 -0.89 3.44 4.03
N VAL A 43 -1.54 4.29 3.24
CA VAL A 43 -1.44 4.23 1.77
C VAL A 43 0.02 4.37 1.34
N PHE A 44 0.76 5.33 1.89
CA PHE A 44 2.18 5.49 1.60
C PHE A 44 2.98 4.23 1.95
N SER A 45 2.79 3.69 3.16
CA SER A 45 3.52 2.51 3.59
C SER A 45 3.23 1.27 2.74
N ILE A 46 1.98 1.07 2.34
CA ILE A 46 1.57 -0.05 1.47
C ILE A 46 2.18 0.12 0.09
N LEU A 47 2.08 1.33 -0.49
CA LEU A 47 2.68 1.62 -1.79
C LEU A 47 4.19 1.41 -1.77
N LEU A 48 4.89 1.85 -0.72
CA LEU A 48 6.32 1.61 -0.58
C LEU A 48 6.65 0.11 -0.51
N HIS A 49 5.85 -0.67 0.22
CA HIS A 49 6.00 -2.13 0.31
C HIS A 49 5.87 -2.79 -1.07
N GLU A 50 4.80 -2.50 -1.81
CA GLU A 50 4.59 -3.06 -3.14
C GLU A 50 5.60 -2.52 -4.17
N TYR A 51 6.05 -1.28 -4.03
CA TYR A 51 7.10 -0.72 -4.88
C TYR A 51 8.44 -1.44 -4.70
N LEU A 52 8.80 -1.85 -3.47
CA LEU A 52 9.97 -2.69 -3.26
C LEU A 52 9.83 -4.05 -3.97
N HIS A 53 8.62 -4.61 -4.03
CA HIS A 53 8.38 -5.82 -4.83
C HIS A 53 8.61 -5.59 -6.32
N THR A 54 8.24 -4.43 -6.89
CA THR A 54 8.53 -4.11 -8.30
C THR A 54 10.03 -3.96 -8.58
N LEU A 55 10.83 -3.62 -7.57
CA LEU A 55 12.30 -3.59 -7.65
C LEU A 55 12.95 -4.98 -7.53
N GLY A 56 12.15 -6.06 -7.38
CA GLY A 56 12.63 -7.44 -7.35
C GLY A 56 12.89 -8.01 -5.95
N TYR A 57 12.53 -7.30 -4.88
CA TYR A 57 12.56 -7.89 -3.53
C TYR A 57 11.36 -8.83 -3.36
N VAL A 58 11.62 -10.13 -3.18
CA VAL A 58 10.54 -11.15 -3.08
C VAL A 58 10.29 -11.66 -1.67
N ASP A 59 11.26 -11.51 -0.76
CA ASP A 59 11.13 -11.99 0.62
C ASP A 59 10.33 -10.98 1.46
N GLU A 60 9.15 -11.40 1.92
CA GLU A 60 8.23 -10.55 2.71
C GLU A 60 8.87 -9.99 3.98
N LYS A 61 9.74 -10.77 4.65
CA LYS A 61 10.39 -10.30 5.88
C LYS A 61 11.40 -9.19 5.58
N GLN A 62 12.16 -9.34 4.50
CA GLN A 62 13.09 -8.34 4.00
C GLN A 62 12.33 -7.08 3.58
N VAL A 63 11.28 -7.20 2.76
CA VAL A 63 10.49 -6.05 2.30
C VAL A 63 9.90 -5.30 3.48
N ARG A 64 9.26 -5.99 4.43
CA ARG A 64 8.69 -5.34 5.62
C ARG A 64 9.74 -4.60 6.45
N SER A 65 10.92 -5.21 6.61
CA SER A 65 12.04 -4.58 7.33
C SER A 65 12.59 -3.35 6.60
N LEU A 66 12.68 -3.40 5.28
CA LEU A 66 13.13 -2.30 4.43
C LEU A 66 12.12 -1.16 4.42
N THR A 67 10.82 -1.45 4.23
CA THR A 67 9.74 -0.46 4.32
C THR A 67 9.82 0.32 5.63
N TYR A 68 9.91 -0.38 6.77
CA TYR A 68 10.05 0.26 8.07
C TYR A 68 11.31 1.14 8.17
N ARG A 69 12.47 0.61 7.73
CA ARG A 69 13.74 1.35 7.78
C ARG A 69 13.72 2.60 6.90
N ILE A 70 13.24 2.51 5.67
CA ILE A 70 13.12 3.65 4.74
C ILE A 70 12.22 4.72 5.37
N CYS A 71 11.06 4.32 5.91
CA CYS A 71 10.17 5.25 6.61
C CYS A 71 10.87 5.90 7.82
N LEU A 72 11.57 5.12 8.63
CA LEU A 72 12.27 5.60 9.81
C LEU A 72 13.37 6.61 9.44
N ASP A 73 14.19 6.30 8.45
CA ASP A 73 15.34 7.10 8.07
C ASP A 73 14.92 8.42 7.41
N ASN A 74 13.81 8.44 6.67
CA ASN A 74 13.34 9.63 5.96
C ASN A 74 12.39 10.52 6.78
N PHE A 75 11.58 9.95 7.69
CA PHE A 75 10.56 10.70 8.44
C PHE A 75 10.82 10.79 9.95
N GLY A 76 11.63 9.90 10.53
CA GLY A 76 11.93 9.86 11.96
C GLY A 76 10.87 9.16 12.82
N ARG A 77 11.29 8.67 14.00
CA ARG A 77 10.49 7.76 14.88
C ARG A 77 9.10 8.26 15.27
N GLY A 78 8.90 9.58 15.38
CA GLY A 78 7.64 10.17 15.81
C GLY A 78 6.61 10.38 14.69
N HIS A 79 6.97 10.06 13.44
CA HIS A 79 6.11 10.33 12.30
C HIS A 79 5.12 9.19 12.05
N TYR A 80 3.88 9.54 11.72
CA TYR A 80 2.78 8.59 11.52
C TYR A 80 3.04 7.55 10.43
N ILE A 81 3.89 7.87 9.45
CA ILE A 81 4.33 6.92 8.42
C ILE A 81 5.17 5.78 9.01
N VAL A 82 5.99 6.05 10.03
CA VAL A 82 6.81 5.04 10.69
C VAL A 82 5.94 4.11 11.53
N GLU A 83 4.94 4.67 12.22
CA GLU A 83 3.91 3.90 12.93
C GLU A 83 3.14 3.01 11.95
N ALA A 84 2.67 3.59 10.84
CA ALA A 84 1.93 2.88 9.80
C ALA A 84 2.74 1.71 9.18
N ALA A 85 4.04 1.89 8.97
CA ALA A 85 4.92 0.85 8.46
C ALA A 85 5.14 -0.32 9.44
N ALA A 86 4.94 -0.08 10.74
CA ALA A 86 5.02 -1.12 11.76
C ALA A 86 3.69 -1.86 11.95
N THR A 87 2.57 -1.15 11.89
CA THR A 87 1.25 -1.67 12.28
C THR A 87 0.37 -2.11 11.11
N GLY A 88 0.51 -1.48 9.95
CA GLY A 88 -0.33 -1.71 8.77
C GLY A 88 -1.76 -1.13 8.90
N PRO A 89 -2.53 -1.13 7.79
CA PRO A 89 -3.84 -0.46 7.69
C PRO A 89 -4.97 -1.07 8.54
N TRP A 90 -4.77 -2.25 9.13
CA TRP A 90 -5.84 -3.05 9.74
C TRP A 90 -6.13 -2.75 11.21
N VAL A 91 -5.37 -1.86 11.85
CA VAL A 91 -5.40 -1.64 13.31
C VAL A 91 -6.80 -1.29 13.85
N ASN A 92 -7.61 -0.59 13.04
CA ASN A 92 -8.92 -0.07 13.46
C ASN A 92 -10.10 -0.74 12.73
N LEU A 93 -9.90 -1.86 12.03
CA LEU A 93 -10.98 -2.55 11.35
C LEU A 93 -11.69 -3.54 12.28
N SER A 94 -13.03 -3.52 12.24
CA SER A 94 -13.83 -4.45 13.01
C SER A 94 -13.76 -5.87 12.40
N PRO A 95 -13.97 -6.94 13.18
CA PRO A 95 -13.99 -8.31 12.66
C PRO A 95 -14.98 -8.49 11.50
N GLU A 96 -16.12 -7.81 11.54
CA GLU A 96 -17.17 -7.86 10.52
C GLU A 96 -16.69 -7.30 9.17
N ALA A 97 -15.72 -6.37 9.17
CA ALA A 97 -15.13 -5.85 7.94
C ALA A 97 -14.41 -6.95 7.14
N PHE A 98 -13.94 -8.02 7.78
CA PHE A 98 -13.24 -9.12 7.11
C PHE A 98 -14.17 -10.16 6.48
N GLU A 99 -15.49 -10.09 6.72
CA GLU A 99 -16.46 -11.07 6.26
C GLU A 99 -16.91 -10.90 4.80
N SER A 100 -16.52 -9.82 4.10
CA SER A 100 -16.92 -9.64 2.69
C SER A 100 -16.17 -10.62 1.77
N LEU A 101 -16.82 -11.73 1.41
CA LEU A 101 -16.40 -12.65 0.36
C LEU A 101 -17.06 -12.28 -0.98
N GLY A 102 -16.26 -12.21 -2.04
CA GLY A 102 -16.73 -12.43 -3.40
C GLY A 102 -17.41 -11.25 -4.10
N GLU A 103 -16.71 -10.12 -4.23
CA GLU A 103 -17.03 -9.15 -5.29
C GLU A 103 -16.13 -9.42 -6.50
N GLU A 104 -16.66 -9.20 -7.71
CA GLU A 104 -15.85 -9.18 -8.92
C GLU A 104 -14.73 -8.14 -8.75
N MET A 105 -13.52 -8.52 -9.18
CA MET A 105 -12.35 -7.65 -9.13
C MET A 105 -12.47 -6.56 -10.19
N ASP A 106 -13.24 -5.53 -9.88
CA ASP A 106 -13.33 -4.30 -10.66
C ASP A 106 -12.03 -3.50 -10.47
N LEU A 107 -11.24 -3.40 -11.54
CA LEU A 107 -9.96 -2.71 -11.55
C LEU A 107 -10.09 -1.36 -12.25
N GLU A 108 -9.82 -0.30 -11.50
CA GLU A 108 -9.71 1.06 -12.02
C GLU A 108 -8.25 1.47 -12.10
N ARG A 109 -7.79 1.89 -13.27
CA ARG A 109 -6.43 2.43 -13.44
C ARG A 109 -6.36 3.85 -12.86
N VAL A 110 -5.39 4.10 -12.00
CA VAL A 110 -5.05 5.45 -11.55
C VAL A 110 -4.16 6.11 -12.60
N PRO A 111 -4.61 7.18 -13.30
CA PRO A 111 -3.82 7.83 -14.32
C PRO A 111 -2.63 8.58 -13.70
N ASP A 112 -1.56 8.72 -14.49
CA ASP A 112 -0.40 9.58 -14.19
C ASP A 112 0.31 9.32 -12.86
N PHE A 113 0.16 8.11 -12.29
CA PHE A 113 0.79 7.76 -11.01
C PHE A 113 2.32 7.86 -11.04
N GLU A 114 2.95 7.40 -12.12
CA GLU A 114 4.40 7.48 -12.34
C GLU A 114 4.75 8.59 -13.34
N ARG A 115 4.01 9.70 -13.34
CA ARG A 115 4.33 10.80 -14.25
C ARG A 115 5.70 11.38 -13.90
N ILE A 116 6.67 11.09 -14.76
CA ILE A 116 8.02 11.61 -14.66
C ILE A 116 8.03 13.00 -15.30
N ASP A 117 8.01 14.04 -14.47
CA ASP A 117 8.08 15.44 -14.93
C ASP A 117 9.53 15.89 -15.24
N SER A 118 10.53 15.00 -15.11
CA SER A 118 11.95 15.31 -15.36
C SER A 118 12.68 14.12 -15.97
N GLY A 119 13.34 14.31 -17.12
CA GLY A 119 14.10 13.24 -17.77
C GLY A 119 15.16 12.65 -16.83
N TYR A 120 15.12 11.34 -16.61
CA TYR A 120 16.20 10.62 -15.95
C TYR A 120 17.28 10.26 -16.98
N ILE A 121 18.54 10.48 -16.56
CA ILE A 121 19.80 10.52 -17.33
C ILE A 121 20.13 11.93 -17.85
N ILE A 122 21.01 12.62 -17.11
CA ILE A 122 21.94 13.65 -17.62
C ILE A 122 23.32 13.01 -17.61
#